data_AF-A0A5N1LFG0-F1
#
_entry.id   AF-A0A5N1LFG0-F1
#
_cell.length_a   1.000
_cell.length_b   1.000
_cell.length_c   1.000
_cell.angle_alpha   90.00
_cell.angle_beta   90.00
_cell.angle_gamma   90.00
#
_symmetry.space_group_name_H-M   'P 1'
#
loop_
_entity.id
_entity.type
_entity.pdbx_description
1 polymer ?
#
loop_
_entity_poly.entity_id
_entity_poly.type
_entity_poly.pdbx_seq_one_letter_code
_entity_poly.pdbx_strand_id
1 'polypeptide(L)'
;MGKVAAKIKVMPESPEVDLDDLQERLEGVLPEGTKINGFEREDVAFGLVALTPTVIVPDDTGGTEAVEEAFANVDDVESVSVESTGRL
;
A
#
# COMPACT_ATOMS: atom_id res chain seq x y z
N MET A 1 9.03 2.94 21.58
CA MET A 1 9.23 2.72 20.13
C MET A 1 8.06 3.38 19.44
N GLY A 2 8.34 4.37 18.59
CA GLY A 2 7.29 5.07 17.83
C GLY A 2 6.72 4.17 16.75
N LYS A 3 5.55 4.54 16.22
CA LYS A 3 5.00 3.94 15.01
C LYS A 3 4.72 5.05 14.01
N VAL A 4 4.84 4.73 12.73
CA VAL A 4 4.49 5.62 11.64
C VAL A 4 3.30 5.01 10.92
N ALA A 5 2.27 5.80 10.69
CA ALA A 5 1.24 5.51 9.71
C ALA A 5 1.66 6.11 8.37
N ALA A 6 1.69 5.29 7.33
CA ALA A 6 1.98 5.71 5.97
C ALA A 6 0.78 5.40 5.08
N LYS A 7 0.31 6.40 4.33
CA LYS A 7 -0.64 6.20 3.23
C LYS A 7 0.16 5.96 1.96
N ILE A 8 -0.04 4.80 1.37
CA ILE A 8 0.66 4.40 0.15
C ILE A 8 -0.39 4.19 -0.93
N LYS A 9 -0.28 4.93 -2.03
CA LYS A 9 -1.12 4.76 -3.21
C LYS A 9 -0.54 3.65 -4.08
N VAL A 10 -1.36 2.68 -4.41
CA VAL A 10 -1.07 1.55 -5.29
C VAL A 10 -1.98 1.67 -6.50
N MET A 11 -1.37 1.85 -7.66
CA MET A 11 -2.06 1.90 -8.94
C MET A 11 -2.09 0.49 -9.54
N PRO A 12 -3.28 -0.06 -9.83
CA PRO A 12 -3.37 -1.29 -10.61
C PRO A 12 -3.00 -1.01 -12.08
N GLU A 13 -2.50 -2.02 -12.79
CA GLU A 13 -2.14 -1.92 -14.21
C GLU A 13 -3.30 -1.70 -15.17
N SER A 14 -4.52 -2.02 -14.75
CA SER A 14 -5.72 -1.86 -15.57
C SER A 14 -7.00 -1.78 -14.70
N PRO A 15 -8.11 -1.25 -15.23
CA PRO A 15 -9.39 -1.22 -14.51
C PRO A 15 -10.06 -2.62 -14.41
N GLU A 16 -9.48 -3.64 -15.04
CA GLU A 16 -9.98 -5.02 -15.00
C GLU A 16 -9.41 -5.82 -13.81
N VAL A 17 -8.41 -5.25 -13.10
CA VAL A 17 -7.80 -5.88 -11.92
C VAL A 17 -8.83 -5.98 -10.78
N ASP A 18 -8.95 -7.18 -10.21
CA ASP A 18 -9.78 -7.38 -9.02
C ASP A 18 -9.09 -6.74 -7.79
N LEU A 19 -9.68 -5.67 -7.29
CA LEU A 19 -9.16 -4.90 -6.17
C LEU A 19 -9.28 -5.64 -4.83
N ASP A 20 -10.21 -6.58 -4.70
CA ASP A 20 -10.34 -7.40 -3.49
C ASP A 20 -9.18 -8.41 -3.45
N ASP A 21 -8.90 -9.10 -4.56
CA ASP A 21 -7.73 -9.98 -4.67
C ASP A 21 -6.40 -9.22 -4.55
N LEU A 22 -6.31 -8.00 -5.10
CA LEU A 22 -5.12 -7.16 -4.95
C LEU A 22 -4.91 -6.76 -3.48
N GLN A 23 -5.96 -6.42 -2.73
CA GLN A 23 -5.84 -6.14 -1.30
C GLN A 23 -5.29 -7.34 -0.52
N GLU A 24 -5.82 -8.55 -0.78
CA GLU A 24 -5.35 -9.76 -0.11
C GLU A 24 -3.86 -10.04 -0.40
N ARG A 25 -3.43 -9.84 -1.65
CA ARG A 25 -2.01 -9.97 -2.02
C ARG A 25 -1.13 -8.94 -1.32
N LEU A 26 -1.56 -7.68 -1.27
CA LEU A 26 -0.83 -6.61 -0.57
C LEU A 26 -0.69 -6.92 0.93
N GLU A 27 -1.73 -7.46 1.59
CA GLU A 27 -1.63 -7.92 2.98
C GLU A 27 -0.66 -9.09 3.15
N GLY A 28 -0.60 -10.01 2.18
CA GLY A 28 0.25 -11.19 2.22
C GLY A 28 1.74 -10.94 2.03
N VAL A 29 2.13 -9.82 1.39
CA VAL A 29 3.53 -9.46 1.15
C VAL A 29 4.12 -8.51 2.19
N LEU A 30 3.35 -8.12 3.20
CA LEU A 30 3.79 -7.17 4.21
C LEU A 30 5.03 -7.69 4.98
N PRO A 31 6.06 -6.83 5.16
CA PRO A 31 7.21 -7.16 5.99
C PRO A 31 6.83 -7.43 7.45
N GLU A 32 7.66 -8.22 8.14
CA GLU A 32 7.46 -8.51 9.56
C GLU A 32 7.36 -7.24 10.40
N GLY A 33 6.41 -7.22 11.34
CA GLY A 33 6.19 -6.07 12.23
C GLY A 33 5.39 -4.91 11.63
N THR A 34 5.06 -4.97 10.33
CA THR A 34 4.14 -4.04 9.69
C THR A 34 2.70 -4.58 9.70
N LYS A 35 1.73 -3.68 9.57
CA LYS A 35 0.32 -4.07 9.40
C LYS A 35 -0.44 -3.05 8.56
N ILE A 36 -1.40 -3.50 7.77
CA ILE A 36 -2.39 -2.61 7.17
C ILE A 36 -3.50 -2.33 8.19
N ASN A 37 -3.91 -1.07 8.30
CA ASN A 37 -4.97 -0.61 9.20
C ASN A 37 -6.28 -0.29 8.46
N GLY A 38 -6.27 -0.39 7.13
CA GLY A 38 -7.42 -0.17 6.26
C GLY A 38 -6.99 0.19 4.85
N PHE A 39 -7.94 0.06 3.93
CA PHE A 39 -7.81 0.46 2.53
C PHE A 39 -8.82 1.53 2.20
N GLU A 40 -8.38 2.52 1.43
CA GLU A 40 -9.25 3.46 0.75
C GLU A 40 -9.20 3.17 -0.76
N ARG A 41 -10.32 3.39 -1.45
CA ARG A 41 -10.40 3.31 -2.91
C ARG A 41 -10.61 4.71 -3.46
N GLU A 42 -9.76 5.12 -4.38
CA GLU A 42 -9.84 6.43 -5.01
C GLU A 42 -10.06 6.30 -6.51
N ASP A 43 -11.16 6.85 -7.01
CA ASP A 43 -11.41 6.94 -8.45
C ASP A 43 -10.39 7.87 -9.10
N VAL A 44 -9.67 7.38 -10.12
CA VAL A 44 -8.64 8.13 -10.82
C VAL A 44 -9.18 8.68 -12.15
N ALA A 45 -9.24 7.84 -13.18
CA ALA A 45 -9.77 8.17 -14.50
C ALA A 45 -9.99 6.90 -15.32
N PHE A 46 -10.87 6.94 -16.33
CA PHE A 46 -11.10 5.82 -17.25
C PHE A 46 -11.46 4.49 -16.56
N GLY A 47 -12.13 4.55 -15.41
CA GLY A 47 -12.50 3.38 -14.61
C GLY A 47 -11.37 2.80 -13.75
N LEU A 48 -10.17 3.38 -13.78
CA LEU A 48 -9.10 3.02 -12.86
C LEU A 48 -9.42 3.53 -11.45
N VAL A 49 -9.22 2.64 -10.48
CA VAL A 49 -9.38 2.91 -9.06
C VAL A 49 -8.07 2.57 -8.37
N ALA A 50 -7.49 3.55 -7.68
CA ALA A 50 -6.30 3.33 -6.87
C ALA A 50 -6.68 2.73 -5.52
N LEU A 51 -5.83 1.84 -5.00
CA LEU A 51 -5.90 1.39 -3.62
C LEU A 51 -4.92 2.19 -2.78
N THR A 52 -5.40 2.74 -1.67
CA THR A 52 -4.57 3.52 -0.75
C THR A 52 -4.57 2.85 0.63
N PRO A 53 -3.80 1.77 0.85
CA PRO A 53 -3.59 1.22 2.18
C PRO A 53 -2.96 2.23 3.14
N THR A 54 -3.45 2.24 4.37
CA THR A 54 -2.76 2.85 5.50
C THR A 54 -1.94 1.78 6.23
N VAL A 55 -0.62 1.83 6.12
CA VAL A 55 0.31 0.87 6.70
C VAL A 55 0.91 1.44 7.97
N ILE A 56 0.91 0.65 9.05
CA ILE A 56 1.60 0.99 10.29
C ILE A 56 2.95 0.30 10.28
N VAL A 57 4.01 1.12 10.29
CA VAL A 57 5.40 0.68 10.24
C VAL A 57 6.09 1.03 11.56
N PRO A 58 6.90 0.14 12.14
CA PRO A 58 7.74 0.48 13.27
C PRO A 58 8.82 1.52 12.89
N ASP A 59 8.99 2.55 13.72
CA ASP A 59 9.89 3.70 13.44
C ASP A 59 11.39 3.30 13.38
N ASP A 60 11.72 2.10 13.86
CA ASP A 60 13.05 1.48 13.84
C ASP A 60 13.33 0.65 12.56
N THR A 61 12.34 0.46 11.69
CA THR A 61 12.48 -0.33 10.45
C THR A 61 13.07 0.48 9.28
N GLY A 62 13.48 1.73 9.52
CA GLY A 62 14.13 2.56 8.50
C GLY A 62 13.17 3.32 7.58
N GLY A 63 11.86 3.18 7.74
CA GLY A 63 10.85 3.93 6.97
C GLY A 63 9.89 3.00 6.22
N THR A 64 9.29 3.50 5.14
CA THR A 64 8.28 2.80 4.33
C THR A 64 8.87 1.99 3.17
N GLU A 65 10.17 2.12 2.91
CA GLU A 65 10.82 1.58 1.71
C GLU A 65 10.61 0.07 1.53
N ALA A 66 10.72 -0.71 2.60
CA ALA A 66 10.48 -2.15 2.52
C ALA A 66 9.04 -2.51 2.13
N VAL A 67 8.06 -1.69 2.54
CA VAL A 67 6.65 -1.89 2.18
C VAL A 67 6.41 -1.46 0.73
N GLU A 68 7.00 -0.33 0.32
CA GLU A 68 6.90 0.16 -1.06
C GLU A 68 7.50 -0.84 -2.05
N GLU A 69 8.68 -1.40 -1.75
CA GLU A 69 9.32 -2.42 -2.56
C GLU A 69 8.50 -3.72 -2.59
N ALA A 70 7.95 -4.15 -1.46
CA ALA A 70 7.08 -5.32 -1.41
C ALA A 70 5.85 -5.14 -2.30
N PHE A 71 5.19 -3.98 -2.24
CA PHE A 71 4.01 -3.68 -3.05
C PHE A 71 4.35 -3.55 -4.54
N ALA A 72 5.48 -2.95 -4.89
CA ALA A 72 5.89 -2.78 -6.28
C ALA A 72 6.20 -4.12 -6.99
N ASN A 73 6.45 -5.19 -6.22
CA ASN A 73 6.68 -6.54 -6.75
C ASN A 73 5.41 -7.40 -6.78
N VAL A 74 4.25 -6.89 -6.35
CA VAL A 74 2.97 -7.61 -6.44
C VAL A 74 2.46 -7.58 -7.87
N ASP A 75 2.01 -8.73 -8.37
CA ASP A 75 1.38 -8.81 -9.69
C ASP A 75 0.17 -7.86 -9.79
N ASP A 76 -0.07 -7.34 -10.99
CA ASP A 76 -1.12 -6.37 -11.30
C ASP A 76 -0.94 -4.96 -10.69
N VAL A 77 0.21 -4.69 -10.05
CA VAL A 77 0.60 -3.34 -9.61
C VAL A 77 1.42 -2.65 -10.71
N GLU A 78 0.97 -1.48 -11.15
CA GLU A 78 1.70 -0.62 -12.09
C GLU A 78 2.70 0.28 -11.37
N SER A 79 2.27 0.91 -10.29
CA SER A 79 3.09 1.85 -9.54
C SER A 79 2.68 1.98 -8.09
N VAL A 80 3.64 2.35 -7.26
CA VAL A 80 3.48 2.58 -5.83
C VAL A 80 4.01 3.98 -5.51
N SER A 81 3.32 4.72 -4.65
CA SER A 81 3.74 6.07 -4.25
C SER A 81 3.26 6.40 -2.84
N VAL A 82 4.14 6.97 -2.02
CA VAL A 82 3.78 7.42 -0.65
C VAL A 82 3.08 8.77 -0.73
N GLU A 83 1.84 8.83 -0.28
CA GLU A 83 1.08 10.09 -0.24
C GLU A 83 1.38 10.89 1.02
N SER A 84 1.49 10.21 2.17
CA SER A 84 1.80 10.87 3.44
C SER A 84 2.31 9.90 4.48
N THR A 85 3.10 10.42 5.41
CA THR A 85 3.53 9.71 6.61
C THR A 85 3.23 10.56 7.85
N GLY A 86 2.87 9.90 8.94
CA GLY A 86 2.54 10.54 10.20
C GLY A 86 2.93 9.67 11.38
N ARG A 87 3.55 10.27 12.40
CA ARG A 87 3.86 9.55 13.65
C ARG A 87 2.58 9.34 14.46
N LEU A 88 2.49 8.17 15.10
CA LEU A 88 1.39 7.76 15.99
C LEU A 88 1.76 7.94 17.48
#